data_AF-A0A2V7AZ83-F1
#
_entry.id   AF-A0A2V7AZ83-F1
#
_cell.length_a   1.000
_cell.length_b   1.000
_cell.length_c   1.000
_cell.angle_alpha   90.00
_cell.angle_beta   90.00
_cell.angle_gamma   90.00
#
_symmetry.space_group_name_H-M   'P 1'
#
loop_
_entity.id
_entity.type
_entity.pdbx_description
1 polymer ?
#
loop_
_entity_poly.entity_id
_entity_poly.type
_entity_poly.pdbx_seq_one_letter_code
_entity_poly.pdbx_strand_id
1 'polypeptide(L)'
;MQLQVFTGCGDAKPVIRAVEASRIEGAVYHDVNDPRGIGILGISEDPTFFASAFRDLLNTEPFAALTHRPQFTMLGRTYTSGFEADIDEWLFRRPRRTALNPAWPWAVWYPLRRNGAFSRLNPQEQGGIVKEHAVLGHAYGDADLAHDIRLACHGVDVNDNDFVIGLVGKDLHPLSHLVQAMRKTVQTSQYIQTLGPFFVGHARWQSPVRAERA
;
A
#
# COMPACT_ATOMS: atom_id res chain seq x y z
N MET A 1 6.07 -5.30 2.10
CA MET A 1 4.85 -5.56 1.29
C MET A 1 5.15 -5.24 -0.15
N GLN A 2 4.53 -5.96 -1.09
CA GLN A 2 4.66 -5.68 -2.52
C GLN A 2 3.30 -5.77 -3.23
N LEU A 3 2.93 -4.74 -3.98
CA LEU A 3 1.80 -4.77 -4.90
C LEU A 3 2.30 -5.10 -6.32
N GLN A 4 1.63 -6.05 -6.96
CA GLN A 4 1.80 -6.40 -8.37
C GLN A 4 0.47 -6.26 -9.09
N VAL A 5 0.46 -5.68 -10.28
CA VAL A 5 -0.78 -5.41 -11.03
C VAL A 5 -0.71 -6.09 -12.40
N PHE A 6 -1.81 -6.69 -12.80
CA PHE A 6 -1.97 -7.38 -14.07
C PHE A 6 -3.24 -6.90 -14.77
N THR A 7 -3.30 -7.12 -16.09
CA THR A 7 -4.51 -6.95 -16.91
C THR A 7 -4.79 -8.21 -17.72
N GLY A 8 -5.91 -8.24 -18.43
CA GLY A 8 -6.38 -9.39 -19.18
C GLY A 8 -7.22 -10.37 -18.34
N CYS A 9 -7.47 -10.08 -17.07
CA CYS A 9 -8.26 -10.93 -16.18
C CYS A 9 -9.76 -10.74 -16.43
N GLY A 10 -10.38 -11.62 -17.22
CA GLY A 10 -11.84 -11.61 -17.45
C GLY A 10 -12.65 -12.19 -16.29
N ASP A 11 -12.13 -13.22 -15.62
CA ASP A 11 -12.71 -13.81 -14.40
C ASP A 11 -11.61 -13.93 -13.34
N ALA A 12 -11.80 -13.28 -12.20
CA ALA A 12 -10.85 -13.30 -11.09
C ALA A 12 -10.99 -14.54 -10.19
N LYS A 13 -12.02 -15.38 -10.35
CA LYS A 13 -12.21 -16.57 -9.49
C LYS A 13 -11.02 -17.55 -9.52
N PRO A 14 -10.41 -17.88 -10.68
CA PRO A 14 -9.22 -18.72 -10.71
C PRO A 14 -8.03 -18.08 -9.99
N VAL A 15 -7.86 -16.76 -10.13
CA VAL A 15 -6.79 -16.00 -9.47
C VAL A 15 -6.96 -16.07 -7.95
N ILE A 16 -8.16 -15.78 -7.47
CA ILE A 16 -8.47 -15.83 -6.03
C ILE A 16 -8.21 -17.22 -5.47
N ARG A 17 -8.67 -18.28 -6.14
CA ARG A 17 -8.41 -19.67 -5.72
C ARG A 17 -6.92 -20.00 -5.68
N ALA A 18 -6.14 -19.53 -6.65
CA ALA A 18 -4.70 -19.76 -6.67
C ALA A 18 -3.99 -19.07 -5.50
N VAL A 19 -4.36 -17.81 -5.22
CA VAL A 19 -3.83 -17.06 -4.07
C VAL A 19 -4.24 -17.72 -2.75
N GLU A 20 -5.50 -18.11 -2.60
CA GLU A 20 -5.99 -18.85 -1.42
C GLU A 20 -5.23 -20.17 -1.19
N ALA A 21 -5.08 -20.98 -2.24
CA ALA A 21 -4.39 -22.26 -2.18
C ALA A 21 -2.90 -22.11 -1.84
N SER A 22 -2.27 -21.02 -2.28
CA SER A 22 -0.86 -20.73 -1.99
C SER A 22 -0.57 -20.41 -0.52
N ARG A 23 -1.61 -20.07 0.27
CA ARG A 23 -1.51 -19.61 1.67
C ARG A 23 -0.64 -18.37 1.87
N ILE A 24 -0.35 -17.65 0.78
CA ILE A 24 0.31 -16.35 0.83
C ILE A 24 -0.59 -15.37 1.55
N GLU A 25 0.00 -14.60 2.47
CA GLU A 25 -0.72 -13.53 3.13
C GLU A 25 -0.79 -12.30 2.22
N GLY A 26 -1.97 -11.72 2.07
CA GLY A 26 -2.19 -10.71 1.06
C GLY A 26 -3.63 -10.40 0.74
N ALA A 27 -3.82 -9.67 -0.36
CA ALA A 27 -5.13 -9.29 -0.87
C ALA A 27 -5.16 -9.33 -2.40
N VAL A 28 -6.34 -9.62 -2.95
CA VAL A 28 -6.64 -9.54 -4.38
C VAL A 28 -7.67 -8.44 -4.59
N TYR A 29 -7.36 -7.50 -5.46
CA TYR A 29 -8.20 -6.36 -5.81
C TYR A 29 -8.64 -6.43 -7.27
N HIS A 30 -9.86 -5.99 -7.58
CA HIS A 30 -10.21 -5.53 -8.92
C HIS A 30 -9.76 -4.07 -9.07
N ASP A 31 -9.08 -3.76 -10.17
CA ASP A 31 -8.69 -2.39 -10.54
C ASP A 31 -9.92 -1.62 -11.06
N VAL A 32 -10.16 -0.42 -10.55
CA VAL A 32 -11.22 0.48 -11.04
C VAL A 32 -10.84 1.12 -12.36
N ASN A 33 -9.55 1.35 -12.60
CA ASN A 33 -9.06 2.04 -13.80
C ASN A 33 -8.81 1.09 -14.98
N ASP A 34 -9.04 -0.21 -14.80
CA ASP A 34 -8.91 -1.22 -15.84
C ASP A 34 -9.98 -2.31 -15.64
N PRO A 35 -10.97 -2.42 -16.53
CA PRO A 35 -12.04 -3.41 -16.42
C PRO A 35 -11.57 -4.88 -16.38
N ARG A 36 -10.33 -5.15 -16.80
CA ARG A 36 -9.69 -6.47 -16.76
C ARG A 36 -8.47 -6.48 -15.83
N GLY A 37 -8.31 -5.43 -15.04
CA GLY A 37 -7.18 -5.22 -14.15
C GLY A 37 -7.40 -5.86 -12.79
N ILE A 38 -6.33 -6.45 -12.26
CA ILE A 38 -6.28 -6.97 -10.90
C ILE A 38 -4.99 -6.55 -10.20
N GLY A 39 -5.06 -6.31 -8.90
CA GLY A 39 -3.91 -6.07 -8.05
C GLY A 39 -3.73 -7.19 -7.03
N ILE A 40 -2.50 -7.64 -6.83
CA ILE A 40 -2.13 -8.66 -5.83
C ILE A 40 -1.14 -8.03 -4.86
N LEU A 41 -1.57 -7.89 -3.61
CA LEU A 41 -0.70 -7.47 -2.51
C LEU A 41 -0.14 -8.70 -1.82
N GLY A 42 1.18 -8.84 -1.77
CA GLY A 42 1.89 -9.82 -0.96
C GLY A 42 2.49 -9.20 0.30
N ILE A 43 2.38 -9.90 1.42
CA ILE A 43 2.90 -9.47 2.73
C ILE A 43 3.82 -10.56 3.29
N SER A 44 5.04 -10.17 3.70
CA SER A 44 6.04 -11.05 4.29
C SER A 44 7.07 -10.21 5.06
N GLU A 45 7.62 -10.80 6.12
CA GLU A 45 8.77 -10.29 6.86
C GLU A 45 10.10 -10.74 6.24
N ASP A 46 10.12 -11.92 5.61
CA ASP A 46 11.28 -12.42 4.86
C ASP A 46 11.27 -11.81 3.45
N PRO A 47 12.31 -11.04 3.05
CA PRO A 47 12.39 -10.50 1.70
C PRO A 47 12.58 -11.57 0.61
N THR A 48 13.15 -12.73 0.93
CA THR A 48 13.35 -13.84 -0.02
C THR A 48 12.03 -14.32 -0.61
N PHE A 49 10.94 -14.22 0.16
CA PHE A 49 9.57 -14.50 -0.27
C PHE A 49 9.21 -13.86 -1.61
N PHE A 50 9.56 -12.59 -1.83
CA PHE A 50 9.20 -11.84 -3.04
C PHE A 50 9.96 -12.30 -4.28
N ALA A 51 11.14 -12.91 -4.09
CA ALA A 51 11.96 -13.48 -5.16
C ALA A 51 11.73 -14.99 -5.36
N SER A 52 10.94 -15.64 -4.50
CA SER A 52 10.69 -17.08 -4.50
C SER A 52 9.18 -17.37 -4.56
N ALA A 53 8.55 -17.76 -3.45
CA ALA A 53 7.16 -18.21 -3.41
C ALA A 53 6.15 -17.23 -4.05
N PHE A 54 6.31 -15.91 -3.84
CA PHE A 54 5.44 -14.93 -4.49
C PHE A 54 5.69 -14.85 -6.00
N ARG A 55 6.96 -14.88 -6.40
CA ARG A 55 7.37 -14.92 -7.80
C ARG A 55 6.80 -16.16 -8.48
N ASP A 56 6.96 -17.33 -7.87
CA ASP A 56 6.50 -18.61 -8.43
C ASP A 56 4.99 -18.61 -8.64
N LEU A 57 4.21 -18.12 -7.66
CA LEU A 57 2.76 -17.95 -7.81
C LEU A 57 2.44 -17.08 -9.03
N LEU A 58 3.06 -15.91 -9.14
CA LEU A 58 2.79 -14.95 -10.21
C LEU A 58 3.31 -15.38 -11.59
N ASN A 59 4.11 -16.44 -11.68
CA ASN A 59 4.62 -17.00 -12.94
C ASN A 59 3.94 -18.33 -13.33
N THR A 60 2.88 -18.73 -12.62
CA THR A 60 2.09 -19.93 -12.93
C THR A 60 0.64 -19.57 -13.28
N GLU A 61 -0.11 -20.52 -13.85
CA GLU A 61 -1.53 -20.30 -14.13
C GLU A 61 -2.31 -20.02 -12.83
N PRO A 62 -3.26 -19.06 -12.83
CA PRO A 62 -3.74 -18.29 -13.99
C PRO A 62 -2.93 -17.03 -14.34
N PHE A 63 -1.91 -16.66 -13.54
CA PHE A 63 -1.16 -15.42 -13.73
C PHE A 63 -0.30 -15.41 -14.98
N ALA A 64 0.22 -16.57 -15.39
CA ALA A 64 1.01 -16.73 -16.61
C ALA A 64 0.23 -16.30 -17.89
N ALA A 65 -1.10 -16.39 -17.88
CA ALA A 65 -1.97 -15.95 -18.97
C ALA A 65 -2.34 -14.45 -18.91
N LEU A 66 -1.93 -13.73 -17.86
CA LEU A 66 -2.21 -12.32 -17.68
C LEU A 66 -1.04 -11.44 -18.11
N THR A 67 -1.32 -10.18 -18.42
CA THR A 67 -0.29 -9.21 -18.79
C THR A 67 0.09 -8.39 -17.58
N HIS A 68 1.36 -8.45 -17.16
CA HIS A 68 1.88 -7.62 -16.08
C HIS A 68 1.88 -6.12 -16.44
N ARG A 69 1.57 -5.26 -15.47
CA ARG A 69 1.60 -3.79 -15.57
C ARG A 69 2.70 -3.24 -14.66
N PRO A 70 3.97 -3.23 -15.12
CA PRO A 70 5.12 -2.93 -14.27
C PRO A 70 5.10 -1.54 -13.64
N GLN A 71 4.42 -0.57 -14.25
CA GLN A 71 4.27 0.79 -13.73
C GLN A 71 3.53 0.87 -12.37
N PHE A 72 2.81 -0.19 -11.97
CA PHE A 72 2.15 -0.29 -10.67
C PHE A 72 2.85 -1.25 -9.71
N THR A 73 4.07 -1.68 -10.01
CA THR A 73 4.88 -2.44 -9.05
C THR A 73 5.25 -1.52 -7.90
N MET A 74 4.82 -1.84 -6.69
CA MET A 74 5.10 -1.02 -5.50
C MET A 74 5.64 -1.92 -4.40
N LEU A 75 6.94 -1.79 -4.09
CA LEU A 75 7.62 -2.53 -3.03
C LEU A 75 8.01 -1.56 -1.92
N GLY A 76 7.75 -1.93 -0.67
CA GLY A 76 8.25 -1.15 0.46
C GLY A 76 8.24 -1.92 1.77
N ARG A 77 8.95 -1.37 2.75
CA ARG A 77 9.06 -1.89 4.12
C ARG A 77 8.43 -0.93 5.11
N THR A 78 7.81 -1.46 6.14
CA THR A 78 7.38 -0.66 7.30
C THR A 78 8.61 -0.03 7.96
N TYR A 79 8.41 1.09 8.64
CA TYR A 79 9.50 1.85 9.24
C TYR A 79 9.01 2.56 10.51
N THR A 80 9.94 2.84 11.41
CA THR A 80 9.71 3.63 12.62
C THR A 80 10.30 5.03 12.45
N SER A 81 9.74 5.99 13.17
CA SER A 81 10.34 7.31 13.39
C SER A 81 11.17 7.38 14.67
N GLY A 82 11.04 6.37 15.54
CA GLY A 82 11.73 6.29 16.84
C GLY A 82 10.90 6.82 18.01
N PHE A 83 9.63 7.17 17.77
CA PHE A 83 8.70 7.71 18.77
C PHE A 83 7.50 6.80 19.04
N GLU A 84 7.43 5.65 18.36
CA GLU A 84 6.35 4.69 18.50
C GLU A 84 6.43 3.95 19.85
N ALA A 85 5.32 3.88 20.58
CA ALA A 85 5.27 3.24 21.90
C ALA A 85 5.34 1.70 21.83
N ASP A 86 4.74 1.10 20.81
CA ASP A 86 4.79 -0.33 20.53
C ASP A 86 5.29 -0.53 19.09
N ILE A 87 6.55 -0.96 18.97
CA ILE A 87 7.23 -1.14 17.69
C ILE A 87 6.63 -2.34 16.93
N ASP A 88 6.23 -3.41 17.62
CA ASP A 88 5.67 -4.60 16.96
C ASP A 88 4.30 -4.31 16.38
N GLU A 89 3.47 -3.58 17.15
CA GLU A 89 2.20 -3.09 16.67
C GLU A 89 2.38 -2.21 15.43
N TRP A 90 3.36 -1.31 15.45
CA TRP A 90 3.60 -0.38 14.35
C TRP A 90 4.15 -1.03 13.08
N LEU A 91 5.15 -1.91 13.24
CA LEU A 91 5.90 -2.49 12.12
C LEU A 91 5.22 -3.70 11.51
N PHE A 92 4.54 -4.53 12.33
CA PHE A 92 4.06 -5.83 11.89
C PHE A 92 2.53 -5.91 11.95
N ARG A 93 1.92 -5.67 13.12
CA ARG A 93 0.50 -6.00 13.33
C ARG A 93 -0.45 -5.01 12.67
N ARG A 94 -0.28 -3.70 12.89
CA ARG A 94 -1.18 -2.66 12.35
C ARG A 94 -1.22 -2.66 10.82
N PRO A 95 -0.09 -2.65 10.08
CA PRO A 95 -0.12 -2.65 8.61
C PRO A 95 -0.85 -3.86 8.04
N ARG A 96 -0.66 -5.05 8.63
CA ARG A 96 -1.36 -6.30 8.25
C ARG A 96 -2.85 -6.20 8.52
N ARG A 97 -3.22 -5.82 9.76
CA ARG A 97 -4.61 -5.64 10.16
C ARG A 97 -5.32 -4.64 9.24
N THR A 98 -4.67 -3.55 8.86
CA THR A 98 -5.23 -2.56 7.94
C THR A 98 -5.41 -3.10 6.54
N ALA A 99 -4.39 -3.73 5.95
CA ALA A 99 -4.48 -4.26 4.59
C ALA A 99 -5.52 -5.38 4.44
N LEU A 100 -5.71 -6.16 5.49
CA LEU A 100 -6.47 -7.41 5.47
C LEU A 100 -7.83 -7.32 6.17
N ASN A 101 -8.25 -6.13 6.59
CA ASN A 101 -9.55 -5.94 7.23
C ASN A 101 -10.70 -6.13 6.22
N PRO A 102 -11.57 -7.15 6.38
CA PRO A 102 -12.69 -7.38 5.46
C PRO A 102 -13.76 -6.27 5.51
N ALA A 103 -13.78 -5.45 6.56
CA ALA A 103 -14.66 -4.28 6.64
C ALA A 103 -14.15 -3.09 5.81
N TRP A 104 -12.91 -3.13 5.32
CA TRP A 104 -12.28 -2.07 4.54
C TRP A 104 -11.89 -2.56 3.14
N PRO A 105 -12.87 -2.76 2.24
CA PRO A 105 -12.61 -3.39 0.94
C PRO A 105 -11.97 -2.45 -0.08
N TRP A 106 -11.95 -1.14 0.15
CA TRP A 106 -11.34 -0.20 -0.79
C TRP A 106 -9.90 0.09 -0.42
N ALA A 107 -9.02 0.08 -1.42
CA ALA A 107 -7.62 0.45 -1.27
C ALA A 107 -7.15 1.36 -2.40
N VAL A 108 -6.43 2.43 -2.05
CA VAL A 108 -5.69 3.28 -2.99
C VAL A 108 -4.21 3.12 -2.69
N TRP A 109 -3.44 2.62 -3.65
CA TRP A 109 -1.99 2.44 -3.54
C TRP A 109 -1.27 3.39 -4.48
N TYR A 110 -0.25 4.09 -3.98
CA TYR A 110 0.55 4.99 -4.78
C TYR A 110 1.96 5.20 -4.18
N PRO A 111 2.99 5.29 -5.02
CA PRO A 111 4.29 5.74 -4.56
C PRO A 111 4.34 7.28 -4.52
N LEU A 112 5.28 7.82 -3.76
CA LEU A 112 5.58 9.25 -3.75
C LEU A 112 7.05 9.51 -3.50
N ARG A 113 7.51 10.65 -4.00
CA ARG A 113 8.86 11.16 -3.81
C ARG A 113 8.81 12.57 -3.28
N ARG A 114 9.60 12.86 -2.25
CA ARG A 114 9.88 14.21 -1.78
C ARG A 114 10.99 14.83 -2.61
N ASN A 115 10.91 16.15 -2.82
CA ASN A 115 12.05 16.86 -3.38
C ASN A 115 13.19 16.98 -2.36
N GLY A 116 14.41 17.17 -2.86
CA GLY A 116 15.60 17.25 -1.99
C GLY A 116 15.65 18.49 -1.08
N ALA A 117 14.78 19.49 -1.28
CA ALA A 117 14.72 20.65 -0.38
C ALA A 117 14.17 20.26 0.99
N PHE A 118 13.24 19.30 1.05
CA PHE A 118 12.72 18.77 2.33
C PHE A 118 13.85 18.18 3.18
N SER A 119 14.72 17.37 2.56
CA SER A 119 15.82 16.70 3.26
C SER A 119 16.90 17.64 3.79
N ARG A 120 16.94 18.90 3.32
CA ARG A 120 17.88 19.93 3.81
C ARG A 120 17.34 20.73 4.99
N LEU A 121 16.03 20.64 5.28
CA LEU A 121 15.44 21.27 6.45
C LEU A 121 15.99 20.65 7.72
N ASN A 122 16.06 21.43 8.79
CA ASN A 122 16.42 20.90 10.09
C ASN A 122 15.30 19.98 10.64
N PRO A 123 15.59 19.12 11.63
CA PRO A 123 14.59 18.17 12.16
C PRO A 123 13.33 18.82 12.73
N GLN A 124 13.43 20.03 13.29
CA GLN A 124 12.28 20.75 13.85
C GLN A 124 11.34 21.22 12.75
N GLU A 125 11.88 21.76 11.66
CA GLU A 125 11.10 22.17 10.48
C GLU A 125 10.42 20.97 9.82
N GLN A 126 11.16 19.88 9.59
CA GLN A 126 10.59 18.64 9.05
C GLN A 126 9.45 18.13 9.94
N GLY A 127 9.68 18.09 11.26
CA GLY A 127 8.69 17.65 12.24
C GLY A 127 7.41 18.51 12.21
N GLY A 128 7.55 19.84 12.10
CA GLY A 128 6.42 20.75 11.99
C GLY A 128 5.56 20.49 10.74
N ILE A 129 6.21 20.35 9.58
CA ILE A 129 5.54 20.10 8.29
C ILE A 129 4.84 18.73 8.31
N VAL A 130 5.51 17.69 8.79
CA VAL A 130 4.93 16.34 8.88
C VAL A 130 3.79 16.32 9.88
N LYS A 131 3.89 17.04 11.00
CA LYS A 131 2.83 17.13 12.01
C LYS A 131 1.58 17.80 11.44
N GLU A 132 1.72 18.92 10.72
CA GLU A 132 0.59 19.58 10.02
C GLU A 132 -0.14 18.58 9.11
N HIS A 133 0.61 17.85 8.29
CA HIS A 133 0.05 16.85 7.38
C HIS A 133 -0.61 15.68 8.13
N ALA A 134 0.01 15.22 9.21
CA ALA A 134 -0.48 14.10 10.02
C ALA A 134 -1.80 14.42 10.73
N VAL A 135 -2.11 15.67 11.06
CA VAL A 135 -3.39 16.05 11.69
C VAL A 135 -4.58 15.61 10.82
N LEU A 136 -4.49 15.79 9.49
CA LEU A 136 -5.53 15.32 8.57
C LEU A 136 -5.64 13.80 8.56
N GLY A 137 -4.51 13.09 8.53
CA GLY A 137 -4.50 11.63 8.57
C GLY A 137 -5.15 11.07 9.84
N HIS A 138 -4.81 11.63 11.01
CA HIS A 138 -5.42 11.23 12.29
C HIS A 138 -6.93 11.50 12.30
N ALA A 139 -7.38 12.68 11.87
CA ALA A 139 -8.81 13.00 11.87
C ALA A 139 -9.64 12.01 11.01
N TYR A 140 -9.10 11.52 9.89
CA TYR A 140 -9.78 10.52 9.06
C TYR A 140 -9.73 9.12 9.67
N GLY A 141 -8.60 8.76 10.29
CA GLY A 141 -8.45 7.49 11.01
C GLY A 141 -9.38 7.39 12.22
N ASP A 142 -9.45 8.45 13.03
CA ASP A 142 -10.31 8.53 14.22
C ASP A 142 -11.80 8.45 13.86
N ALA A 143 -12.18 8.97 12.69
CA ALA A 143 -13.53 8.86 12.15
C ALA A 143 -13.80 7.53 11.40
N ASP A 144 -12.82 6.61 11.35
CA ASP A 144 -12.87 5.33 10.62
C ASP A 144 -13.22 5.51 9.12
N LEU A 145 -12.70 6.57 8.52
CA LEU A 145 -12.91 6.96 7.13
C LEU A 145 -11.77 6.51 6.21
N ALA A 146 -10.53 6.58 6.69
CA ALA A 146 -9.34 6.19 5.93
C ALA A 146 -8.21 5.77 6.88
N HIS A 147 -7.56 4.66 6.56
CA HIS A 147 -6.45 4.11 7.33
C HIS A 147 -5.22 4.00 6.44
N ASP A 148 -4.10 4.55 6.89
CA ASP A 148 -2.85 4.54 6.14
C ASP A 148 -2.00 3.30 6.44
N ILE A 149 -1.30 2.87 5.41
CA ILE A 149 -0.16 1.97 5.44
C ILE A 149 0.99 2.73 4.80
N ARG A 150 2.04 2.99 5.58
CA ARG A 150 3.21 3.73 5.10
C ARG A 150 4.41 2.81 5.01
N LEU A 151 4.97 2.75 3.82
CA LEU A 151 6.15 1.94 3.52
C LEU A 151 7.25 2.84 3.00
N ALA A 152 8.47 2.67 3.48
CA ALA A 152 9.66 3.27 2.90
C ALA A 152 10.17 2.39 1.76
N CYS A 153 10.59 2.99 0.65
CA CYS A 153 11.12 2.28 -0.52
C CYS A 153 12.41 2.87 -1.11
N HIS A 154 13.08 3.76 -0.37
CA HIS A 154 14.43 4.24 -0.70
C HIS A 154 15.38 3.10 -1.09
N GLY A 155 15.97 3.19 -2.28
CA GLY A 155 16.94 2.23 -2.81
C GLY A 155 16.36 0.88 -3.28
N VAL A 156 15.05 0.68 -3.20
CA VAL A 156 14.38 -0.56 -3.64
C VAL A 156 13.21 -0.33 -4.60
N ASP A 157 12.84 0.93 -4.84
CA ASP A 157 11.86 1.31 -5.87
C ASP A 157 12.55 1.62 -7.20
N VAL A 158 12.03 1.06 -8.29
CA VAL A 158 12.62 1.21 -9.64
C VAL A 158 12.54 2.64 -10.19
N ASN A 159 11.66 3.48 -9.62
CA ASN A 159 11.47 4.87 -10.03
C ASN A 159 12.01 5.87 -8.99
N ASP A 160 12.81 5.40 -8.03
CA ASP A 160 13.44 6.24 -7.00
C ASP A 160 12.41 7.07 -6.21
N ASN A 161 11.32 6.40 -5.83
CA ASN A 161 10.36 6.93 -4.84
C ASN A 161 10.87 6.72 -3.42
N ASP A 162 10.44 7.58 -2.51
CA ASP A 162 10.82 7.52 -1.10
C ASP A 162 9.86 6.62 -0.31
N PHE A 163 8.58 6.66 -0.67
CA PHE A 163 7.52 5.95 0.02
C PHE A 163 6.51 5.30 -0.93
N VAL A 164 5.90 4.22 -0.45
CA VAL A 164 4.64 3.66 -0.95
C VAL A 164 3.58 3.85 0.12
N ILE A 165 2.44 4.40 -0.27
CA ILE A 165 1.30 4.63 0.61
C ILE A 165 0.14 3.74 0.16
N GLY A 166 -0.45 3.01 1.11
CA GLY A 166 -1.78 2.42 0.98
C GLY A 166 -2.77 3.20 1.81
N LEU A 167 -3.87 3.66 1.22
CA LEU A 167 -5.03 4.18 1.95
C LEU A 167 -6.14 3.15 1.84
N VAL A 168 -6.64 2.67 2.97
CA VAL A 168 -7.61 1.56 3.04
C VAL A 168 -8.83 2.00 3.83
N GLY A 169 -10.04 1.62 3.39
CA GLY A 169 -11.26 2.04 4.07
C GLY A 169 -12.56 1.40 3.56
N LYS A 170 -13.66 1.77 4.21
CA LYS A 170 -15.02 1.27 3.91
C LYS A 170 -15.55 1.74 2.56
N ASP A 171 -15.21 2.97 2.19
CA ASP A 171 -15.71 3.67 1.02
C ASP A 171 -14.55 4.30 0.24
N LEU A 172 -14.67 4.38 -1.09
CA LEU A 172 -13.65 4.99 -1.93
C LEU A 172 -13.58 6.52 -1.76
N HIS A 173 -14.72 7.18 -1.55
CA HIS A 173 -14.80 8.64 -1.54
C HIS A 173 -13.91 9.28 -0.47
N PRO A 174 -13.95 8.85 0.82
CA PRO A 174 -13.07 9.42 1.84
C PRO A 174 -11.58 9.23 1.54
N LEU A 175 -11.17 8.12 0.93
CA LEU A 175 -9.77 7.88 0.54
C LEU A 175 -9.30 8.91 -0.49
N SER A 176 -10.12 9.14 -1.53
CA SER A 176 -9.84 10.16 -2.56
C SER A 176 -9.85 11.57 -1.98
N HIS A 177 -10.84 11.87 -1.14
CA HIS A 177 -10.99 13.18 -0.51
C HIS A 177 -9.84 13.50 0.46
N LEU A 178 -9.30 12.50 1.17
CA LEU A 178 -8.12 12.66 2.00
C LEU A 178 -6.91 13.13 1.18
N VAL A 179 -6.65 12.48 0.04
CA VAL A 179 -5.58 12.90 -0.89
C VAL A 179 -5.82 14.33 -1.37
N GLN A 180 -7.05 14.67 -1.75
CA GLN A 180 -7.43 16.03 -2.16
C GLN A 180 -7.17 17.07 -1.04
N ALA A 181 -7.55 16.76 0.19
CA ALA A 181 -7.35 17.65 1.33
C ALA A 181 -5.85 17.84 1.63
N MET A 182 -5.09 16.73 1.62
CA MET A 182 -3.66 16.72 1.87
C MET A 182 -2.84 17.49 0.83
N ARG A 183 -3.35 17.69 -0.40
CA ARG A 183 -2.69 18.54 -1.41
C ARG A 183 -2.49 19.99 -0.97
N LYS A 184 -3.27 20.47 0.00
CA LYS A 184 -3.16 21.82 0.54
C LYS A 184 -2.08 21.97 1.63
N THR A 185 -1.57 20.86 2.16
CA THR A 185 -0.55 20.88 3.21
C THR A 185 0.78 21.35 2.65
N VAL A 186 1.63 21.94 3.49
CA VAL A 186 3.01 22.32 3.10
C VAL A 186 3.78 21.10 2.60
N GLN A 187 3.63 19.95 3.27
CA GLN A 187 4.27 18.70 2.86
C GLN A 187 3.97 18.38 1.39
N THR A 188 2.70 18.36 1.00
CA THR A 188 2.31 17.96 -0.37
C THR A 188 2.52 19.06 -1.39
N SER A 189 2.13 20.29 -1.08
CA SER A 189 2.16 21.40 -2.04
C SER A 189 3.57 21.88 -2.37
N GLN A 190 4.50 21.81 -1.41
CA GLN A 190 5.85 22.35 -1.57
C GLN A 190 6.92 21.27 -1.69
N TYR A 191 6.75 20.14 -1.02
CA TYR A 191 7.82 19.15 -0.84
C TYR A 191 7.61 17.82 -1.55
N ILE A 192 6.45 17.57 -2.15
CA ILE A 192 6.23 16.37 -2.98
C ILE A 192 6.54 16.67 -4.44
N GLN A 193 7.48 15.91 -5.00
CA GLN A 193 7.89 15.99 -6.39
C GLN A 193 7.01 15.11 -7.29
N THR A 194 6.74 13.87 -6.87
CA THR A 194 5.90 12.92 -7.60
C THR A 194 4.91 12.27 -6.65
N LEU A 195 3.71 12.01 -7.16
CA LEU A 195 2.61 11.38 -6.43
C LEU A 195 1.84 10.49 -7.42
N GLY A 196 2.05 9.17 -7.33
CA GLY A 196 1.49 8.19 -8.24
C GLY A 196 2.53 7.48 -9.12
N PRO A 197 2.09 6.57 -10.00
CA PRO A 197 0.70 6.34 -10.41
C PRO A 197 -0.19 5.77 -9.29
N PHE A 198 -1.49 6.06 -9.35
CA PHE A 198 -2.48 5.59 -8.38
C PHE A 198 -3.15 4.30 -8.87
N PHE A 199 -3.00 3.21 -8.11
CA PHE A 199 -3.82 2.02 -8.23
C PHE A 199 -5.04 2.16 -7.32
N VAL A 200 -6.24 1.89 -7.85
CA VAL A 200 -7.50 1.97 -7.09
C VAL A 200 -8.16 0.61 -7.13
N GLY A 201 -8.15 -0.09 -5.99
CA GLY A 201 -8.59 -1.46 -5.86
C GLY A 201 -9.84 -1.62 -5.00
N HIS A 202 -10.76 -2.47 -5.43
CA HIS A 202 -11.76 -3.05 -4.55
C HIS A 202 -11.42 -4.52 -4.28
N ALA A 203 -11.26 -4.88 -3.01
CA ALA A 203 -10.91 -6.22 -2.57
C ALA A 203 -11.98 -7.22 -3.02
N ARG A 204 -11.52 -8.34 -3.56
CA ARG A 204 -12.31 -9.56 -3.80
C ARG A 204 -11.90 -10.68 -2.88
N TRP A 205 -10.70 -10.58 -2.33
CA TRP A 205 -10.18 -11.49 -1.34
C TRP A 205 -9.14 -10.78 -0.47
N GLN A 206 -9.16 -11.08 0.82
CA GLN A 206 -8.14 -10.69 1.79
C GLN A 206 -7.86 -11.92 2.65
N SER A 207 -6.59 -12.25 2.85
CA SER A 207 -6.22 -13.32 3.76
C SER A 207 -6.71 -12.99 5.18
N PRO A 208 -7.16 -13.98 5.98
CA PRO A 208 -7.50 -13.72 7.36
C PRO A 208 -6.27 -13.18 8.10
N VAL A 209 -6.48 -12.14 8.91
CA VAL A 209 -5.44 -11.67 9.83
C VAL A 209 -5.11 -12.83 10.75
N ARG A 210 -3.88 -13.34 10.67
CA ARG A 210 -3.44 -14.41 11.57
C ARG A 210 -3.44 -13.87 12.99
N ALA A 211 -4.14 -14.54 13.90
CA ALA A 211 -3.90 -14.33 15.33
C ALA A 211 -2.46 -14.78 15.60
N GLU A 212 -1.60 -13.88 16.07
CA GLU A 212 -0.24 -14.25 16.47
C GLU A 212 -0.32 -15.24 17.65
N ARG A 213 0.56 -16.24 17.62
CA ARG A 213 0.79 -17.12 18.77
C ARG A 213 1.31 -16.26 19.92
N ALA A 214 0.70 -16.42 21.09
CA ALA A 214 1.21 -15.92 22.36
C ALA A 214 2.62 -16.44 22.65
#